data_AF-A0A925V8I3-F1
#
_entry.id   AF-A0A925V8I3-F1
#
_cell.length_a   1.000
_cell.length_b   1.000
_cell.length_c   1.000
_cell.angle_alpha   90.00
_cell.angle_beta   90.00
_cell.angle_gamma   90.00
#
_symmetry.space_group_name_H-M   'P 1'
#
loop_
_entity.id
_entity.type
_entity.pdbx_description
1 polymer ?
#
loop_
_entity_poly.entity_id
_entity_poly.type
_entity_poly.pdbx_seq_one_letter_code
_entity_poly.pdbx_strand_id
1 'polypeptide(L)'
;MAEPASDRLFRGIADLGVRRPWWVGTILVLVLLGAAALSSQMTVSTSRTGLISDDNPDQARLLRFFERFGRPDAPLVLVSGGTPEQQRALVDRLQAAYESETNLAGRVLARLRPRDVAEVALLQQPGALAQARAQLPAGTDLATLVESGVEGWLGMLADSLERSLDASAGDDEAAPSPTAEQLVRGLEQLELLGGAASGLGQYLGGASIEDRFADAMGAMSKGGIDERGYLVTGDGAHHLVALYPAFESDEGAELKPMVERLRAIRDEVMVDAPAGLTAEVTGLPAIIVDELAFVQSGLQSSTIWATLGILLLCWLLFRSVFQTIAANLPLLPGVVITLGAVQLLYGHLNLITSSFVAVLLGLGIDFSVHVVSRFNEAVRAGAVRAEAVRQALVRTGPGIMSGAIITAAGFLAGVTTEFTAYGELGVITAVGLLVMVLCTFALLPVLLGRGRGDAPPKVSDEPPGLAALPGLVRRRRHVLAVVGIVAGVLGILGISRIDFDPRYFGFLPEKAESGHALIALEYDPIASPVFANLSADSMERAREMTAKLRALDTVAGVQSPTDLVPPIGPTEIAALQAGFAGLARDPDFARLAGHQVDPERFGRELGRIV
;
A
#
# COMPACT_ATOMS: atom_id res chain seq x y z
N MET A 1 50.92 -41.73 -15.34
CA MET A 1 50.31 -40.89 -14.29
C MET A 1 48.82 -41.14 -14.29
N ALA A 2 48.20 -41.37 -13.14
CA ALA A 2 46.76 -41.60 -13.05
C ALA A 2 46.00 -40.34 -13.47
N GLU A 3 44.92 -40.51 -14.23
CA GLU A 3 44.08 -39.42 -14.68
C GLU A 3 43.36 -38.74 -13.48
N PRO A 4 43.32 -37.40 -13.41
CA PRO A 4 42.61 -36.67 -12.36
C PRO A 4 41.17 -37.17 -12.21
N ALA A 5 40.67 -37.21 -10.97
CA ALA A 5 39.30 -37.66 -10.70
C ALA A 5 38.25 -36.77 -11.38
N SER A 6 38.51 -35.47 -11.49
CA SER A 6 37.68 -34.50 -12.22
C SER A 6 37.53 -34.89 -13.69
N ASP A 7 38.63 -35.22 -14.35
CA ASP A 7 38.67 -35.50 -15.79
C ASP A 7 37.89 -36.78 -16.10
N ARG A 8 38.00 -37.78 -15.21
CA ARG A 8 37.20 -39.02 -15.28
C ARG A 8 35.71 -38.75 -15.15
N LEU A 9 35.31 -37.88 -14.22
CA LEU A 9 33.90 -37.49 -14.03
C LEU A 9 33.34 -36.80 -15.27
N PHE A 10 33.99 -35.72 -15.74
CA PHE A 10 33.50 -34.95 -16.89
C PHE A 10 33.55 -35.72 -18.19
N ARG A 11 34.51 -36.63 -18.35
CA ARG A 11 34.51 -37.59 -19.45
C ARG A 11 33.32 -38.54 -19.37
N GLY A 12 33.03 -39.09 -18.20
CA GLY A 12 31.87 -39.97 -18.00
C GLY A 12 30.55 -39.28 -18.36
N ILE A 13 30.40 -38.01 -17.97
CA ILE A 13 29.24 -37.17 -18.34
C ILE A 13 29.15 -36.98 -19.86
N ALA A 14 30.27 -36.62 -20.51
CA ALA A 14 30.33 -36.47 -21.97
C ALA A 14 29.94 -37.76 -22.69
N ASP A 15 30.55 -38.88 -22.29
CA ASP A 15 30.31 -40.20 -22.88
C ASP A 15 28.86 -40.66 -22.68
N LEU A 16 28.28 -40.40 -21.51
CA LEU A 16 26.89 -40.75 -21.24
C LEU A 16 25.93 -40.01 -22.18
N GLY A 17 26.09 -38.70 -22.34
CA GLY A 17 25.23 -37.92 -23.22
C GLY A 17 25.42 -38.24 -24.71
N VAL A 18 26.65 -38.55 -25.14
CA VAL A 18 26.92 -38.93 -26.53
C VAL A 18 26.46 -40.36 -26.84
N ARG A 19 26.72 -41.33 -25.97
CA ARG A 19 26.42 -42.76 -26.22
C ARG A 19 24.99 -43.15 -25.88
N ARG A 20 24.38 -42.50 -24.88
CA ARG A 20 23.02 -42.81 -24.40
C ARG A 20 22.14 -41.56 -24.33
N PRO A 21 21.97 -40.82 -25.45
CA PRO A 21 21.21 -39.57 -25.46
C PRO A 21 19.74 -39.75 -25.05
N TRP A 22 19.13 -40.88 -25.38
CA TRP A 22 17.75 -41.20 -25.01
C TRP A 22 17.57 -41.37 -23.50
N TRP A 23 18.53 -42.00 -22.81
CA TRP A 23 18.46 -42.15 -21.35
C TRP A 23 18.52 -40.79 -20.65
N VAL A 24 19.45 -39.94 -21.06
CA VAL A 24 19.59 -38.58 -20.50
C VAL A 24 18.32 -37.77 -20.78
N GLY A 25 17.80 -37.83 -22.00
CA GLY A 25 16.55 -37.16 -22.37
C GLY A 25 15.35 -37.64 -21.56
N THR A 26 15.15 -38.96 -21.42
CA THR A 26 14.03 -39.51 -20.65
C THR A 26 14.11 -39.13 -19.18
N ILE A 27 15.28 -39.24 -18.55
CA ILE A 27 15.45 -38.84 -17.14
C ILE A 27 15.13 -37.35 -16.98
N LEU A 28 15.66 -36.49 -17.87
CA LEU A 28 15.40 -35.06 -17.81
C LEU A 28 13.92 -34.74 -17.99
N VAL A 29 13.22 -35.40 -18.92
CA VAL A 29 11.78 -35.21 -19.13
C VAL A 29 10.99 -35.65 -17.90
N LEU A 30 11.33 -36.77 -17.25
CA LEU A 30 10.66 -37.20 -16.02
C LEU A 30 10.86 -36.20 -14.88
N VAL A 31 12.09 -35.70 -14.70
CA VAL A 31 12.39 -34.67 -13.70
C VAL A 31 11.63 -33.37 -14.04
N LEU A 32 11.59 -32.98 -15.31
CA LEU A 32 10.86 -31.80 -15.78
C LEU A 32 9.36 -31.90 -15.51
N LEU A 33 8.75 -33.07 -15.78
CA LEU A 33 7.33 -33.30 -15.51
C LEU A 33 7.02 -33.22 -14.02
N GLY A 34 7.88 -33.81 -13.17
CA GLY A 34 7.75 -33.70 -11.72
C GLY A 34 7.87 -32.26 -11.23
N ALA A 35 8.89 -31.53 -11.70
CA ALA A 35 9.09 -30.14 -11.34
C ALA A 35 7.96 -29.23 -11.85
N ALA A 36 7.46 -29.46 -13.07
CA ALA A 36 6.32 -28.73 -13.62
C ALA A 36 5.04 -28.94 -12.79
N ALA A 37 4.75 -30.19 -12.40
CA ALA A 37 3.61 -30.52 -11.55
C ALA A 37 3.70 -29.94 -10.13
N LEU A 38 4.92 -29.78 -9.60
CA LEU A 38 5.13 -29.05 -8.35
C LEU A 38 4.89 -27.54 -8.58
N SER A 39 5.55 -26.96 -9.59
CA SER A 39 5.47 -25.52 -9.86
C SER A 39 4.06 -25.02 -10.22
N SER A 40 3.16 -25.89 -10.72
CA SER A 40 1.77 -25.50 -11.02
C SER A 40 0.94 -25.17 -9.76
N GLN A 41 1.43 -25.54 -8.58
CA GLN A 41 0.79 -25.22 -7.29
C GLN A 41 1.36 -23.94 -6.66
N MET A 42 2.32 -23.29 -7.33
CA MET A 42 3.04 -22.16 -6.76
C MET A 42 2.21 -20.88 -6.83
N THR A 43 2.15 -20.18 -5.70
CA THR A 43 1.50 -18.88 -5.58
C THR A 43 2.52 -17.75 -5.66
N VAL A 44 2.08 -16.57 -6.09
CA VAL A 44 2.89 -15.35 -5.99
C VAL A 44 2.33 -14.50 -4.86
N SER A 45 3.10 -14.35 -3.80
CA SER A 45 2.77 -13.49 -2.67
C SER A 45 3.24 -12.06 -2.95
N THR A 46 2.38 -11.13 -2.60
CA THR A 46 2.61 -9.68 -2.58
C THR A 46 2.45 -9.10 -1.18
N SER A 47 2.28 -9.97 -0.19
CA SER A 47 2.22 -9.57 1.22
C SER A 47 3.48 -8.81 1.60
N ARG A 48 3.29 -7.65 2.23
CA ARG A 48 4.39 -6.83 2.75
C ARG A 48 4.85 -7.31 4.10
N THR A 49 3.97 -7.90 4.90
CA THR A 49 4.36 -8.53 6.17
C THR A 49 5.19 -9.78 5.92
N GLY A 50 4.95 -10.52 4.84
CA GLY A 50 5.78 -11.69 4.47
C GLY A 50 7.23 -11.37 4.05
N LEU A 51 7.59 -10.10 3.85
CA LEU A 51 8.95 -9.70 3.42
C LEU A 51 9.95 -9.59 4.57
N ILE A 52 9.47 -9.61 5.81
CA ILE A 52 10.27 -9.53 7.02
C ILE A 52 9.91 -10.75 7.90
N SER A 53 10.89 -11.23 8.68
CA SER A 53 10.71 -12.40 9.53
C SER A 53 9.73 -12.15 10.67
N ASP A 54 8.85 -13.12 10.94
CA ASP A 54 7.94 -13.10 12.09
C ASP A 54 8.68 -13.05 13.45
N ASP A 55 9.93 -13.50 13.49
CA ASP A 55 10.79 -13.41 14.69
C ASP A 55 11.28 -11.97 14.95
N ASN A 56 11.09 -11.05 13.99
CA ASN A 56 11.46 -9.66 14.17
C ASN A 56 10.54 -9.00 15.23
N PRO A 57 11.10 -8.44 16.31
CA PRO A 57 10.30 -7.93 17.42
C PRO A 57 9.46 -6.70 17.05
N ASP A 58 9.84 -5.96 16.00
CA ASP A 58 9.14 -4.76 15.55
C ASP A 58 7.93 -5.16 14.69
N GLN A 59 8.10 -6.14 13.80
CA GLN A 59 7.00 -6.74 13.05
C GLN A 59 5.99 -7.40 13.98
N ALA A 60 6.43 -8.18 14.97
CA ALA A 60 5.55 -8.79 15.95
C ALA A 60 4.75 -7.76 16.76
N ARG A 61 5.29 -6.54 16.96
CA ARG A 61 4.52 -5.43 17.58
C ARG A 61 3.47 -4.88 16.62
N LEU A 62 3.79 -4.70 15.35
CA LEU A 62 2.86 -4.25 14.32
C LEU A 62 1.70 -5.24 14.12
N LEU A 63 2.00 -6.53 13.99
CA LEU A 63 0.98 -7.57 13.79
C LEU A 63 0.00 -7.64 14.97
N ARG A 64 0.50 -7.57 16.21
CA ARG A 64 -0.37 -7.48 17.41
C ARG A 64 -1.24 -6.23 17.43
N PHE A 65 -0.75 -5.12 16.90
CA PHE A 65 -1.57 -3.91 16.74
C PHE A 65 -2.72 -4.17 15.75
N PHE A 66 -2.43 -4.78 14.59
CA PHE A 66 -3.44 -5.13 13.59
C PHE A 66 -4.46 -6.16 14.10
N GLU A 67 -4.04 -7.14 14.88
CA GLU A 67 -4.95 -8.11 15.51
C GLU A 67 -5.91 -7.43 16.49
N ARG A 68 -5.43 -6.42 17.24
CA ARG A 68 -6.22 -5.76 18.29
C ARG A 68 -7.13 -4.65 17.76
N PHE A 69 -6.69 -3.90 16.75
CA PHE A 69 -7.38 -2.70 16.27
C PHE A 69 -7.86 -2.80 14.82
N GLY A 70 -7.58 -3.91 14.14
CA GLY A 70 -7.78 -4.05 12.71
C GLY A 70 -6.62 -3.44 11.91
N ARG A 71 -6.60 -3.73 10.61
CA ARG A 71 -5.64 -3.12 9.68
C ARG A 71 -6.11 -1.69 9.35
N PRO A 72 -5.35 -0.65 9.68
CA PRO A 72 -5.71 0.75 9.38
C PRO A 72 -5.57 1.07 7.88
N ASP A 73 -5.06 0.13 7.09
CA ASP A 73 -4.74 0.25 5.68
C ASP A 73 -5.99 0.28 4.80
N ALA A 74 -6.71 1.40 4.90
CA ALA A 74 -7.91 1.71 4.15
C ALA A 74 -7.53 2.33 2.77
N PRO A 75 -8.24 1.97 1.68
CA PRO A 75 -8.22 2.76 0.47
C PRO A 75 -8.71 4.19 0.75
N LEU A 76 -8.13 5.15 0.06
CA LEU A 76 -8.44 6.57 0.19
C LEU A 76 -8.66 7.13 -1.22
N VAL A 77 -9.66 7.98 -1.40
CA VAL A 77 -9.83 8.73 -2.64
C VAL A 77 -9.43 10.18 -2.40
N LEU A 78 -8.46 10.66 -3.15
CA LEU A 78 -7.96 12.03 -3.14
C LEU A 78 -8.66 12.83 -4.24
N VAL A 79 -9.51 13.78 -3.86
CA VAL A 79 -10.20 14.68 -4.79
C VAL A 79 -9.43 15.99 -4.90
N SER A 80 -9.04 16.36 -6.12
CA SER A 80 -8.16 17.50 -6.39
C SER A 80 -8.67 18.38 -7.54
N GLY A 81 -8.21 19.63 -7.58
CA GLY A 81 -8.55 20.59 -8.65
C GLY A 81 -9.95 21.22 -8.51
N GLY A 82 -10.28 22.14 -9.41
CA GLY A 82 -11.53 22.90 -9.33
C GLY A 82 -11.63 23.82 -8.11
N THR A 83 -12.85 24.29 -7.81
CA THR A 83 -13.16 25.05 -6.60
C THR A 83 -13.54 24.12 -5.43
N PRO A 84 -13.36 24.51 -4.16
CA PRO A 84 -13.79 23.71 -3.00
C PRO A 84 -15.25 23.24 -3.07
N GLU A 85 -16.17 24.06 -3.58
CA GLU A 85 -17.58 23.70 -3.76
C GLU A 85 -17.77 22.56 -4.77
N GLN A 86 -16.97 22.55 -5.83
CA GLN A 86 -16.99 21.48 -6.83
C GLN A 86 -16.39 20.18 -6.26
N GLN A 87 -15.32 20.30 -5.45
CA GLN A 87 -14.74 19.15 -4.76
C GLN A 87 -15.75 18.53 -3.79
N ARG A 88 -16.42 19.33 -2.97
CA ARG A 88 -17.48 18.87 -2.04
C ARG A 88 -18.62 18.17 -2.78
N ALA A 89 -19.12 18.75 -3.87
CA ALA A 89 -20.19 18.15 -4.67
C ALA A 89 -19.75 16.81 -5.30
N LEU A 90 -18.49 16.68 -5.70
CA LEU A 90 -17.94 15.42 -6.18
C LEU A 90 -17.80 14.40 -5.05
N VAL A 91 -17.32 14.83 -3.88
CA VAL A 91 -17.22 13.99 -2.68
C VAL A 91 -18.58 13.45 -2.26
N ASP A 92 -19.63 14.26 -2.26
CA ASP A 92 -20.99 13.81 -1.92
C ASP A 92 -21.48 12.72 -2.90
N ARG A 93 -21.21 12.89 -4.20
CA ARG A 93 -21.56 11.89 -5.23
C ARG A 93 -20.75 10.61 -5.07
N LEU A 94 -19.44 10.72 -4.80
CA LEU A 94 -18.57 9.57 -4.54
C LEU A 94 -19.02 8.81 -3.29
N GLN A 95 -19.30 9.52 -2.19
CA GLN A 95 -19.81 8.92 -0.96
C GLN A 95 -21.11 8.14 -1.22
N ALA A 96 -22.08 8.76 -1.89
CA ALA A 96 -23.35 8.10 -2.21
C ALA A 96 -23.15 6.85 -3.10
N ALA A 97 -22.27 6.93 -4.09
CA ALA A 97 -21.96 5.82 -4.97
C ALA A 97 -21.27 4.67 -4.23
N TYR A 98 -20.28 4.96 -3.38
CA TYR A 98 -19.62 3.94 -2.57
C TYR A 98 -20.53 3.35 -1.51
N GLU A 99 -21.40 4.13 -0.86
CA GLU A 99 -22.37 3.62 0.11
C GLU A 99 -23.40 2.67 -0.51
N SER A 100 -23.64 2.77 -1.82
CA SER A 100 -24.52 1.84 -2.56
C SER A 100 -23.91 0.44 -2.75
N GLU A 101 -22.58 0.31 -2.58
CA GLU A 101 -21.89 -0.96 -2.67
C GLU A 101 -22.05 -1.74 -1.35
N THR A 102 -22.56 -2.97 -1.45
CA THR A 102 -22.90 -3.81 -0.29
C THR A 102 -21.75 -3.97 0.72
N ASN A 103 -20.51 -4.04 0.23
CA ASN A 103 -19.31 -4.22 1.07
C ASN A 103 -18.83 -2.93 1.76
N LEU A 104 -19.39 -1.77 1.39
CA LEU A 104 -19.00 -0.45 1.88
C LEU A 104 -20.14 0.31 2.57
N ALA A 105 -21.36 -0.24 2.56
CA ALA A 105 -22.52 0.36 3.23
C ALA A 105 -22.21 0.67 4.71
N GLY A 106 -22.24 1.95 5.07
CA GLY A 106 -21.89 2.44 6.42
C GLY A 106 -20.40 2.44 6.76
N ARG A 107 -19.52 2.19 5.78
CA ARG A 107 -18.06 2.08 5.93
C ARG A 107 -17.29 3.05 5.02
N VAL A 108 -17.93 4.17 4.70
CA VAL A 108 -17.38 5.29 3.93
C VAL A 108 -17.36 6.52 4.83
N LEU A 109 -16.21 7.20 4.91
CA LEU A 109 -16.06 8.43 5.67
C LEU A 109 -15.51 9.52 4.76
N ALA A 110 -16.36 10.47 4.40
CA ALA A 110 -15.97 11.66 3.65
C ALA A 110 -16.31 12.97 4.38
N ARG A 111 -17.31 12.92 5.26
CA ARG A 111 -17.81 14.05 6.02
C ARG A 111 -18.31 13.62 7.39
N LEU A 112 -17.90 14.34 8.43
CA LEU A 112 -18.50 14.28 9.74
C LEU A 112 -19.78 15.10 9.76
N ARG A 113 -20.91 14.46 10.09
CA ARG A 113 -22.19 15.15 10.21
C ARG A 113 -22.38 15.61 11.66
N PRO A 114 -23.18 16.66 11.89
CA PRO A 114 -23.47 17.16 13.24
C PRO A 114 -23.94 16.06 14.21
N ARG A 115 -24.73 15.09 13.72
CA ARG A 115 -25.18 13.94 14.52
C ARG A 115 -24.05 13.02 14.96
N ASP A 116 -23.00 12.87 14.15
CA ASP A 116 -21.89 11.97 14.42
C ASP A 116 -20.98 12.54 15.53
N VAL A 117 -21.00 13.87 15.74
CA VAL A 117 -20.24 14.57 16.79
C VAL A 117 -21.10 14.92 18.01
N ALA A 118 -22.43 14.88 17.89
CA ALA A 118 -23.36 15.24 18.96
C ALA A 118 -23.17 14.37 20.22
N GLU A 119 -22.97 13.06 20.07
CA GLU A 119 -22.72 12.16 21.20
C GLU A 119 -21.41 12.51 21.92
N VAL A 120 -20.36 12.83 21.16
CA VAL A 120 -19.07 13.26 21.71
C VAL A 120 -19.19 14.60 22.43
N ALA A 121 -19.92 15.56 21.85
CA ALA A 121 -20.17 16.86 22.45
C ALA A 121 -20.97 16.75 23.77
N LEU A 122 -21.92 15.81 23.85
CA LEU A 122 -22.66 15.52 25.09
C LEU A 122 -21.75 14.93 26.18
N LEU A 123 -20.80 14.06 25.81
CA LEU A 123 -19.80 13.54 26.74
C LEU A 123 -18.88 14.64 27.28
N GLN A 124 -18.53 15.63 26.44
CA GLN A 124 -17.75 16.81 26.82
C GLN A 124 -18.51 17.76 27.76
N GLN A 125 -19.86 17.71 27.79
CA GLN A 125 -20.68 18.54 28.68
C GLN A 125 -21.80 17.74 29.39
N PRO A 126 -21.44 16.94 30.42
CA PRO A 126 -22.34 16.10 31.21
C PRO A 126 -23.67 16.74 31.68
N GLY A 127 -23.60 18.01 32.09
CA GLY A 127 -24.72 18.74 32.68
C GLY A 127 -25.57 19.53 31.69
N ALA A 128 -25.19 19.57 30.41
CA ALA A 128 -25.86 20.40 29.40
C ALA A 128 -27.34 20.03 29.25
N LEU A 129 -27.66 18.73 29.28
CA LEU A 129 -29.05 18.24 29.18
C LEU A 129 -29.91 18.63 30.39
N ALA A 130 -29.37 18.49 31.62
CA ALA A 130 -30.07 18.87 32.85
C ALA A 130 -30.36 20.38 32.90
N GLN A 131 -29.40 21.18 32.42
CA GLN A 131 -29.48 22.64 32.42
C GLN A 131 -30.39 23.15 31.29
N ALA A 132 -30.33 22.54 30.11
CA ALA A 132 -31.31 22.79 29.04
C ALA A 132 -32.73 22.51 29.52
N ARG A 133 -32.94 21.42 30.28
CA ARG A 133 -34.23 21.12 30.93
C ARG A 133 -34.62 22.17 31.97
N ALA A 134 -33.69 22.64 32.81
CA ALA A 134 -33.98 23.63 33.85
C ALA A 134 -34.38 25.01 33.31
N GLN A 135 -33.93 25.36 32.09
CA GLN A 135 -34.28 26.62 31.42
C GLN A 135 -35.59 26.54 30.61
N LEU A 136 -36.14 25.32 30.43
CA LEU A 136 -37.40 25.12 29.74
C LEU A 136 -38.59 25.28 30.69
N PRO A 137 -39.73 25.83 30.22
CA PRO A 137 -40.94 25.95 31.03
C PRO A 137 -41.35 24.62 31.70
N ALA A 138 -41.86 24.70 32.93
CA ALA A 138 -42.34 23.51 33.64
C ALA A 138 -43.52 22.87 32.87
N GLY A 139 -43.38 21.59 32.51
CA GLY A 139 -44.38 20.85 31.73
C GLY A 139 -44.03 20.62 30.26
N THR A 140 -42.94 21.19 29.75
CA THR A 140 -42.47 20.93 28.37
C THR A 140 -42.08 19.46 28.19
N ASP A 141 -42.65 18.79 27.20
CA ASP A 141 -42.35 17.40 26.83
C ASP A 141 -41.09 17.36 25.95
N LEU A 142 -39.94 17.18 26.63
CA LEU A 142 -38.63 17.13 26.00
C LEU A 142 -38.49 15.95 25.04
N ALA A 143 -39.20 14.85 25.27
CA ALA A 143 -39.15 13.69 24.39
C ALA A 143 -39.70 14.03 23.01
N THR A 144 -40.86 14.71 22.94
CA THR A 144 -41.43 15.17 21.67
C THR A 144 -40.60 16.26 21.01
N LEU A 145 -39.98 17.18 21.76
CA LEU A 145 -39.07 18.21 21.22
C LEU A 145 -37.79 17.63 20.63
N VAL A 146 -37.21 16.65 21.32
CA VAL A 146 -36.02 15.94 20.83
C VAL A 146 -36.40 15.11 19.61
N GLU A 147 -37.55 14.41 19.63
CA GLU A 147 -38.06 13.62 18.50
C GLU A 147 -38.40 14.44 17.24
N SER A 148 -38.85 15.69 17.42
CA SER A 148 -39.22 16.60 16.32
C SER A 148 -38.07 17.47 15.82
N GLY A 149 -36.85 17.31 16.38
CA GLY A 149 -35.65 18.01 15.92
C GLY A 149 -35.79 19.54 15.95
N VAL A 150 -35.04 20.23 15.08
CA VAL A 150 -35.01 21.70 15.04
C VAL A 150 -36.40 22.32 14.78
N GLU A 151 -37.28 21.63 14.05
CA GLU A 151 -38.66 22.10 13.80
C GLU A 151 -39.50 22.16 15.08
N GLY A 152 -39.38 21.18 15.98
CA GLY A 152 -40.06 21.20 17.27
C GLY A 152 -39.60 22.31 18.19
N TRP A 153 -38.29 22.54 18.23
CA TRP A 153 -37.68 23.63 19.01
C TRP A 153 -38.13 25.00 18.52
N LEU A 154 -38.20 25.21 17.20
CA LEU A 154 -38.72 26.45 16.61
C LEU A 154 -40.23 26.60 16.82
N GLY A 155 -41.01 25.52 16.71
CA GLY A 155 -42.45 25.54 16.99
C GLY A 155 -42.77 25.90 18.45
N MET A 156 -41.97 25.43 19.42
CA MET A 156 -42.11 25.83 20.82
C MET A 156 -41.79 27.32 21.03
N LEU A 157 -40.77 27.84 20.35
CA LEU A 157 -40.43 29.26 20.41
C LEU A 157 -41.54 30.12 19.80
N ALA A 158 -42.08 29.71 18.64
CA ALA A 158 -43.22 30.36 18.00
C ALA A 158 -44.47 30.34 18.88
N ASP A 159 -44.85 29.19 19.45
CA ASP A 159 -45.99 29.06 20.38
C ASP A 159 -45.80 29.87 21.67
N SER A 160 -44.56 30.03 22.14
CA SER A 160 -44.26 30.84 23.32
C SER A 160 -44.38 32.34 23.02
N LEU A 161 -43.96 32.76 21.83
CA LEU A 161 -44.17 34.11 21.31
C LEU A 161 -45.67 34.40 21.11
N GLU A 162 -46.40 33.49 20.47
CA GLU A 162 -47.83 33.61 20.22
C GLU A 162 -48.62 33.67 21.54
N ARG A 163 -48.32 32.82 22.53
CA ARG A 163 -48.92 32.90 23.87
C ARG A 163 -48.60 34.20 24.61
N SER A 164 -47.43 34.77 24.38
CA SER A 164 -47.06 36.07 24.97
C SER A 164 -47.81 37.24 24.31
N LEU A 165 -48.10 37.12 23.01
CA LEU A 165 -48.88 38.09 22.24
C LEU A 165 -50.39 37.94 22.51
N ASP A 166 -50.91 36.73 22.63
CA ASP A 166 -52.32 36.49 22.97
C ASP A 166 -52.65 36.91 24.42
N ALA A 167 -51.70 36.75 25.35
CA ALA A 167 -51.84 37.30 26.70
C ALA A 167 -51.84 38.84 26.74
N SER A 168 -51.36 39.49 25.66
CA SER A 168 -51.43 40.94 25.47
C SER A 168 -52.71 41.41 24.75
N ALA A 169 -53.50 40.48 24.20
CA ALA A 169 -54.68 40.74 23.38
C ALA A 169 -55.99 40.24 24.03
N GLY A 170 -56.11 40.38 25.35
CA GLY A 170 -57.38 40.14 26.05
C GLY A 170 -58.43 41.17 25.63
N ASP A 171 -59.56 40.69 25.09
CA ASP A 171 -60.72 41.42 24.61
C ASP A 171 -61.21 42.53 25.55
N ASP A 172 -60.83 43.78 25.27
CA ASP A 172 -61.63 44.97 25.58
C ASP A 172 -61.16 46.14 24.71
N GLU A 173 -62.03 46.61 23.81
CA GLU A 173 -61.76 47.64 22.78
C GLU A 173 -61.58 49.07 23.35
N ALA A 174 -61.25 49.21 24.64
CA ALA A 174 -61.00 50.49 25.29
C ALA A 174 -60.14 50.36 26.57
N ALA A 175 -58.83 50.15 26.45
CA ALA A 175 -57.88 50.25 27.57
C ALA A 175 -56.53 50.88 27.12
N PRO A 176 -55.82 51.63 28.00
CA PRO A 176 -54.71 52.49 27.62
C PRO A 176 -53.41 51.71 27.36
N SER A 177 -52.42 52.41 26.80
CA SER A 177 -51.04 51.96 26.57
C SER A 177 -50.51 51.06 27.69
N PRO A 178 -49.68 50.04 27.37
CA PRO A 178 -49.20 49.04 28.32
C PRO A 178 -48.64 49.72 29.58
N THR A 179 -49.10 49.27 30.75
CA THR A 179 -48.64 49.83 32.03
C THR A 179 -47.16 49.50 32.24
N ALA A 180 -46.45 50.38 32.97
CA ALA A 180 -45.02 50.23 33.22
C ALA A 180 -44.65 48.85 33.81
N GLU A 181 -45.53 48.21 34.59
CA GLU A 181 -45.32 46.83 35.08
C GLU A 181 -45.38 45.76 33.98
N GLN A 182 -46.16 45.97 32.91
CA GLN A 182 -46.26 45.04 31.77
C GLN A 182 -45.06 45.17 30.84
N LEU A 183 -44.55 46.39 30.64
CA LEU A 183 -43.27 46.63 29.95
C LEU A 183 -42.07 46.11 30.76
N VAL A 184 -42.12 46.24 32.10
CA VAL A 184 -41.10 45.66 32.99
C VAL A 184 -41.13 44.14 32.95
N ARG A 185 -42.28 43.46 32.90
CA ARG A 185 -42.34 41.99 32.76
C ARG A 185 -41.90 41.49 31.37
N GLY A 186 -42.23 42.21 30.30
CA GLY A 186 -41.74 41.90 28.95
C GLY A 186 -40.22 42.12 28.82
N LEU A 187 -39.69 43.15 29.48
CA LEU A 187 -38.25 43.39 29.61
C LEU A 187 -37.57 42.37 30.53
N GLU A 188 -38.20 41.94 31.63
CA GLU A 188 -37.70 40.86 32.51
C GLU A 188 -37.66 39.51 31.79
N GLN A 189 -38.58 39.23 30.86
CA GLN A 189 -38.56 38.02 30.03
C GLN A 189 -37.50 38.08 28.92
N LEU A 190 -37.29 39.25 28.31
CA LEU A 190 -36.15 39.50 27.40
C LEU A 190 -34.81 39.52 28.14
N GLU A 191 -34.78 39.95 29.41
CA GLU A 191 -33.64 39.89 30.33
C GLU A 191 -33.46 38.47 30.91
N LEU A 192 -34.47 37.60 30.85
CA LEU A 192 -34.36 36.16 31.08
C LEU A 192 -33.75 35.43 29.87
N LEU A 193 -34.06 35.86 28.65
CA LEU A 193 -33.42 35.40 27.41
C LEU A 193 -32.00 35.96 27.25
N GLY A 194 -31.81 37.24 27.56
CA GLY A 194 -30.51 37.91 27.63
C GLY A 194 -29.68 37.47 28.84
N GLY A 195 -30.34 37.10 29.95
CA GLY A 195 -29.78 36.53 31.17
C GLY A 195 -29.44 35.05 31.04
N ALA A 196 -30.15 34.30 30.20
CA ALA A 196 -29.74 32.98 29.74
C ALA A 196 -28.49 33.10 28.85
N ALA A 197 -28.41 34.13 27.99
CA ALA A 197 -27.23 34.42 27.17
C ALA A 197 -26.03 34.95 27.97
N SER A 198 -26.23 35.84 28.96
CA SER A 198 -25.17 36.37 29.81
C SER A 198 -24.79 35.43 30.95
N GLY A 199 -25.73 34.61 31.42
CA GLY A 199 -25.51 33.48 32.32
C GLY A 199 -24.71 32.38 31.64
N LEU A 200 -24.96 32.09 30.36
CA LEU A 200 -24.08 31.28 29.51
C LEU A 200 -22.69 31.93 29.37
N GLY A 201 -22.60 33.25 29.23
CA GLY A 201 -21.33 33.99 29.17
C GLY A 201 -20.49 33.96 30.47
N GLN A 202 -21.12 34.06 31.64
CA GLN A 202 -20.44 33.91 32.94
C GLN A 202 -20.13 32.43 33.27
N TYR A 203 -20.96 31.48 32.82
CA TYR A 203 -20.78 30.03 33.01
C TYR A 203 -19.64 29.45 32.15
N LEU A 204 -19.28 30.09 31.04
CA LEU A 204 -18.19 29.69 30.14
C LEU A 204 -16.83 30.36 30.45
N GLY A 205 -16.69 31.00 31.61
CA GLY A 205 -15.43 31.60 32.04
C GLY A 205 -14.98 32.80 31.17
N GLY A 206 -15.92 33.46 30.48
CA GLY A 206 -15.66 34.64 29.66
C GLY A 206 -15.33 34.38 28.19
N ALA A 207 -15.31 33.13 27.72
CA ALA A 207 -15.24 32.81 26.28
C ALA A 207 -16.63 32.43 25.76
N SER A 208 -17.03 32.97 24.61
CA SER A 208 -18.36 32.72 24.02
C SER A 208 -18.53 31.25 23.60
N ILE A 209 -19.78 30.78 23.45
CA ILE A 209 -20.07 29.46 22.84
C ILE A 209 -19.42 29.38 21.45
N GLU A 210 -19.41 30.50 20.73
CA GLU A 210 -18.74 30.64 19.44
C GLU A 210 -17.22 30.43 19.56
N ASP A 211 -16.55 30.96 20.59
CA ASP A 211 -15.10 30.78 20.79
C ASP A 211 -14.74 29.33 21.12
N ARG A 212 -15.55 28.64 21.94
CA ARG A 212 -15.28 27.23 22.31
C ARG A 212 -15.72 26.23 21.24
N PHE A 213 -16.79 26.54 20.52
CA PHE A 213 -17.16 25.81 19.32
C PHE A 213 -16.12 26.07 18.22
N ALA A 214 -15.55 27.27 18.13
CA ALA A 214 -14.40 27.57 17.26
C ALA A 214 -13.10 26.92 17.74
N ASP A 215 -12.90 26.67 19.04
CA ASP A 215 -11.77 25.87 19.54
C ASP A 215 -11.96 24.38 19.26
N ALA A 216 -13.19 23.86 19.38
CA ALA A 216 -13.53 22.47 19.02
C ALA A 216 -13.47 22.24 17.50
N MET A 217 -14.02 23.17 16.72
CA MET A 217 -13.89 23.23 15.26
C MET A 217 -12.46 23.55 14.83
N GLY A 218 -11.69 24.29 15.62
CA GLY A 218 -10.27 24.59 15.40
C GLY A 218 -9.38 23.39 15.72
N ALA A 219 -9.73 22.59 16.72
CA ALA A 219 -9.13 21.29 17.00
C ALA A 219 -9.50 20.24 15.93
N MET A 220 -10.73 20.28 15.40
CA MET A 220 -11.16 19.46 14.27
C MET A 220 -10.54 19.92 12.94
N SER A 221 -10.37 21.22 12.73
CA SER A 221 -9.67 21.83 11.59
C SER A 221 -8.19 21.47 11.59
N LYS A 222 -7.53 21.47 12.77
CA LYS A 222 -6.19 20.87 12.96
C LYS A 222 -6.16 19.36 12.71
N GLY A 223 -7.31 18.70 12.63
CA GLY A 223 -7.48 17.29 12.32
C GLY A 223 -7.92 17.00 10.88
N GLY A 224 -7.94 18.00 9.98
CA GLY A 224 -8.20 17.80 8.55
C GLY A 224 -9.67 17.78 8.22
N ILE A 225 -10.44 18.66 8.86
CA ILE A 225 -11.87 18.78 8.67
C ILE A 225 -12.19 20.25 8.34
N ASP A 226 -12.88 20.49 7.23
CA ASP A 226 -13.28 21.84 6.82
C ASP A 226 -14.46 22.39 7.64
N GLU A 227 -14.85 23.65 7.41
CA GLU A 227 -15.95 24.29 8.15
C GLU A 227 -17.32 23.62 7.96
N ARG A 228 -17.46 22.73 6.97
CA ARG A 228 -18.69 21.97 6.68
C ARG A 228 -18.60 20.51 7.13
N GLY A 229 -17.49 20.09 7.71
CA GLY A 229 -17.26 18.75 8.23
C GLY A 229 -16.60 17.79 7.23
N TYR A 230 -16.18 18.24 6.05
CA TYR A 230 -15.53 17.37 5.05
C TYR A 230 -14.08 17.10 5.41
N LEU A 231 -13.62 15.88 5.12
CA LEU A 231 -12.21 15.54 5.27
C LEU A 231 -11.36 16.25 4.21
N VAL A 232 -10.32 16.95 4.64
CA VAL A 232 -9.43 17.73 3.79
C VAL A 232 -7.97 17.59 4.22
N THR A 233 -7.06 17.84 3.30
CA THR A 233 -5.62 18.01 3.60
C THR A 233 -5.39 19.24 4.49
N GLY A 234 -4.25 19.31 5.17
CA GLY A 234 -3.92 20.41 6.07
C GLY A 234 -3.85 21.78 5.38
N ASP A 235 -3.60 21.81 4.08
CA ASP A 235 -3.65 23.02 3.23
C ASP A 235 -5.05 23.32 2.66
N GLY A 236 -6.02 22.41 2.82
CA GLY A 236 -7.36 22.49 2.25
C GLY A 236 -7.41 22.34 0.73
N ALA A 237 -6.31 21.98 0.06
CA ALA A 237 -6.23 21.88 -1.40
C ALA A 237 -6.96 20.65 -1.95
N HIS A 238 -7.04 19.59 -1.13
CA HIS A 238 -7.62 18.31 -1.50
C HIS A 238 -8.70 17.88 -0.51
N HIS A 239 -9.76 17.25 -1.03
CA HIS A 239 -10.76 16.57 -0.21
C HIS A 239 -10.53 15.06 -0.22
N LEU A 240 -10.90 14.40 0.88
CA LEU A 240 -10.59 13.00 1.12
C LEU A 240 -11.87 12.16 1.30
N VAL A 241 -11.87 10.96 0.73
CA VAL A 241 -12.91 9.95 1.00
C VAL A 241 -12.22 8.68 1.49
N ALA A 242 -12.31 8.39 2.78
CA ALA A 242 -11.76 7.18 3.37
C ALA A 242 -12.74 6.02 3.22
N LEU A 243 -12.25 4.90 2.72
CA LEU A 243 -13.03 3.70 2.43
C LEU A 243 -12.56 2.56 3.32
N TYR A 244 -13.46 1.91 4.05
CA TYR A 244 -13.10 0.83 4.97
C TYR A 244 -13.72 -0.50 4.52
N PRO A 245 -13.34 -1.08 3.37
CA PRO A 245 -13.78 -2.43 3.01
C PRO A 245 -13.23 -3.48 4.00
N ALA A 246 -13.88 -4.65 4.09
CA ALA A 246 -13.29 -5.78 4.80
C ALA A 246 -12.30 -6.49 3.88
N PHE A 247 -11.06 -6.64 4.34
CA PHE A 247 -10.05 -7.47 3.69
C PHE A 247 -9.68 -8.63 4.60
N GLU A 248 -9.59 -9.83 4.04
CA GLU A 248 -9.16 -11.03 4.77
C GLU A 248 -7.63 -11.19 4.76
N SER A 249 -6.94 -10.65 3.75
CA SER A 249 -5.48 -10.60 3.69
C SER A 249 -4.94 -9.34 3.00
N ASP A 250 -3.61 -9.20 2.96
CA ASP A 250 -2.85 -8.12 2.29
C ASP A 250 -2.31 -8.57 0.92
N GLU A 251 -2.78 -9.72 0.42
CA GLU A 251 -2.38 -10.21 -0.88
C GLU A 251 -3.03 -9.40 -2.00
N GLY A 252 -2.22 -8.81 -2.87
CA GLY A 252 -2.65 -8.04 -4.02
C GLY A 252 -3.62 -8.78 -4.93
N ALA A 253 -3.51 -10.10 -5.06
CA ALA A 253 -4.48 -10.90 -5.82
C ALA A 253 -5.89 -10.89 -5.20
N GLU A 254 -6.00 -10.82 -3.87
CA GLU A 254 -7.26 -10.76 -3.13
C GLU A 254 -7.78 -9.31 -3.03
N LEU A 255 -6.88 -8.33 -2.95
CA LEU A 255 -7.21 -6.90 -2.90
C LEU A 255 -7.68 -6.38 -4.26
N LYS A 256 -7.12 -6.90 -5.36
CA LYS A 256 -7.34 -6.42 -6.73
C LYS A 256 -8.83 -6.29 -7.13
N PRO A 257 -9.70 -7.30 -6.94
CA PRO A 257 -11.10 -7.19 -7.34
C PRO A 257 -11.82 -6.03 -6.64
N MET A 258 -11.55 -5.82 -5.35
CA MET A 258 -12.14 -4.72 -4.60
C MET A 258 -11.59 -3.37 -5.07
N VAL A 259 -10.27 -3.22 -5.21
CA VAL A 259 -9.66 -1.96 -5.67
C VAL A 259 -10.13 -1.60 -7.08
N GLU A 260 -10.21 -2.56 -7.99
CA GLU A 260 -10.74 -2.35 -9.35
C GLU A 260 -12.22 -1.93 -9.31
N ARG A 261 -13.02 -2.51 -8.40
CA ARG A 261 -14.40 -2.08 -8.17
C ARG A 261 -14.47 -0.64 -7.64
N LEU A 262 -13.60 -0.27 -6.71
CA LEU A 262 -13.54 1.10 -6.18
C LEU A 262 -13.20 2.13 -7.27
N ARG A 263 -12.26 1.78 -8.15
CA ARG A 263 -11.89 2.60 -9.31
C ARG A 263 -13.01 2.69 -10.33
N ALA A 264 -13.72 1.59 -10.61
CA ALA A 264 -14.87 1.59 -11.51
C ALA A 264 -16.00 2.52 -11.01
N ILE A 265 -16.33 2.45 -9.71
CA ILE A 265 -17.32 3.36 -9.10
C ILE A 265 -16.87 4.82 -9.21
N ARG A 266 -15.59 5.10 -8.94
CA ARG A 266 -15.00 6.45 -9.14
C ARG A 266 -15.15 6.89 -10.59
N ASP A 267 -14.79 6.05 -11.54
CA ASP A 267 -14.80 6.35 -12.97
C ASP A 267 -16.23 6.68 -13.45
N GLU A 268 -17.23 5.92 -12.99
CA GLU A 268 -18.65 6.16 -13.27
C GLU A 268 -19.11 7.54 -12.77
N VAL A 269 -18.74 7.93 -11.55
CA VAL A 269 -19.08 9.25 -10.98
C VAL A 269 -18.34 10.39 -11.68
N MET A 270 -17.11 10.12 -12.15
CA MET A 270 -16.26 11.10 -12.83
C MET A 270 -16.73 11.45 -14.26
N VAL A 271 -17.58 10.65 -14.90
CA VAL A 271 -18.13 10.94 -16.24
C VAL A 271 -18.81 12.32 -16.29
N ASP A 272 -19.56 12.66 -15.24
CA ASP A 272 -20.30 13.93 -15.14
C ASP A 272 -19.54 15.01 -14.33
N ALA A 273 -18.27 14.76 -13.98
CA ALA A 273 -17.48 15.73 -13.23
C ALA A 273 -17.05 16.93 -14.10
N PRO A 274 -17.04 18.16 -13.54
CA PRO A 274 -16.51 19.33 -14.25
C PRO A 274 -15.05 19.12 -14.68
N ALA A 275 -14.69 19.71 -15.83
CA ALA A 275 -13.32 19.65 -16.34
C ALA A 275 -12.34 20.28 -15.34
N GLY A 276 -11.24 19.57 -15.05
CA GLY A 276 -10.20 20.01 -14.13
C GLY A 276 -10.31 19.46 -12.70
N LEU A 277 -11.36 18.70 -12.37
CA LEU A 277 -11.35 17.86 -11.17
C LEU A 277 -10.73 16.49 -11.45
N THR A 278 -10.02 15.96 -10.47
CA THR A 278 -9.51 14.59 -10.43
C THR A 278 -9.93 13.93 -9.12
N ALA A 279 -10.10 12.62 -9.14
CA ALA A 279 -10.36 11.81 -7.96
C ALA A 279 -9.50 10.56 -8.06
N GLU A 280 -8.43 10.45 -7.27
CA GLU A 280 -7.42 9.39 -7.40
C GLU A 280 -7.50 8.41 -6.23
N VAL A 281 -7.55 7.11 -6.51
CA VAL A 281 -7.61 6.04 -5.51
C VAL A 281 -6.20 5.63 -5.08
N THR A 282 -5.90 5.86 -3.80
CA THR A 282 -4.66 5.52 -3.12
C THR A 282 -4.91 4.72 -1.83
N GLY A 283 -3.90 4.65 -0.96
CA GLY A 283 -3.87 3.79 0.21
C GLY A 283 -3.16 2.47 -0.10
N LEU A 284 -2.72 1.78 0.96
CA LEU A 284 -1.89 0.58 0.83
C LEU A 284 -2.50 -0.50 -0.09
N PRO A 285 -3.83 -0.77 -0.06
CA PRO A 285 -4.39 -1.76 -0.98
C PRO A 285 -4.27 -1.37 -2.46
N ALA A 286 -4.50 -0.09 -2.79
CA ALA A 286 -4.36 0.38 -4.16
C ALA A 286 -2.90 0.36 -4.64
N ILE A 287 -1.97 0.69 -3.73
CA ILE A 287 -0.52 0.60 -3.98
C ILE A 287 -0.11 -0.85 -4.28
N ILE A 288 -0.51 -1.81 -3.46
CA ILE A 288 -0.16 -3.22 -3.64
C ILE A 288 -0.70 -3.75 -4.99
N VAL A 289 -1.93 -3.35 -5.36
CA VAL A 289 -2.54 -3.75 -6.64
C VAL A 289 -1.79 -3.16 -7.83
N ASP A 290 -1.40 -1.88 -7.75
CA ASP A 290 -0.59 -1.24 -8.79
C ASP A 290 0.80 -1.90 -8.88
N GLU A 291 1.48 -2.12 -7.76
CA GLU A 291 2.77 -2.83 -7.70
C GLU A 291 2.70 -4.21 -8.33
N LEU A 292 1.66 -4.99 -8.03
CA LEU A 292 1.44 -6.30 -8.64
C LEU A 292 1.35 -6.20 -10.17
N ALA A 293 0.60 -5.22 -10.71
CA ALA A 293 0.47 -5.02 -12.14
C ALA A 293 1.79 -4.57 -12.79
N PHE A 294 2.51 -3.64 -12.15
CA PHE A 294 3.81 -3.17 -12.62
C PHE A 294 4.87 -4.28 -12.60
N VAL A 295 4.92 -5.10 -11.55
CA VAL A 295 5.86 -6.23 -11.50
C VAL A 295 5.50 -7.29 -12.53
N GLN A 296 4.23 -7.69 -12.66
CA GLN A 296 3.86 -8.69 -13.66
C GLN A 296 4.27 -8.27 -15.08
N SER A 297 3.98 -7.02 -15.44
CA SER A 297 4.39 -6.47 -16.74
C SER A 297 5.92 -6.32 -16.86
N GLY A 298 6.59 -5.91 -15.79
CA GLY A 298 8.05 -5.79 -15.71
C GLY A 298 8.78 -7.13 -15.86
N LEU A 299 8.31 -8.19 -15.19
CA LEU A 299 8.85 -9.55 -15.30
C LEU A 299 8.68 -10.10 -16.70
N GLN A 300 7.49 -9.93 -17.30
CA GLN A 300 7.23 -10.37 -18.67
C GLN A 300 8.16 -9.64 -19.64
N SER A 301 8.23 -8.32 -19.56
CA SER A 301 9.06 -7.48 -20.43
C SER A 301 10.56 -7.80 -20.27
N SER A 302 11.06 -7.81 -19.04
CA SER A 302 12.47 -8.11 -18.74
C SER A 302 12.87 -9.51 -19.18
N THR A 303 12.02 -10.52 -18.97
CA THR A 303 12.29 -11.89 -19.42
C THR A 303 12.34 -11.99 -20.95
N ILE A 304 11.44 -11.31 -21.66
CA ILE A 304 11.43 -11.26 -23.13
C ILE A 304 12.72 -10.59 -23.64
N TRP A 305 13.05 -9.40 -23.14
CA TRP A 305 14.23 -8.65 -23.58
C TRP A 305 15.54 -9.36 -23.21
N ALA A 306 15.63 -9.96 -22.03
CA ALA A 306 16.77 -10.78 -21.63
C ALA A 306 16.92 -11.99 -22.57
N THR A 307 15.83 -12.72 -22.83
CA THR A 307 15.87 -13.89 -23.73
C THR A 307 16.29 -13.51 -25.14
N LEU A 308 15.70 -12.44 -25.71
CA LEU A 308 16.07 -11.95 -27.04
C LEU A 308 17.51 -11.46 -27.09
N GLY A 309 17.96 -10.72 -26.07
CA GLY A 309 19.33 -10.26 -25.95
C GLY A 309 20.34 -11.40 -25.88
N ILE A 310 20.04 -12.43 -25.07
CA ILE A 310 20.87 -13.63 -24.95
C ILE A 310 20.91 -14.40 -26.28
N LEU A 311 19.76 -14.60 -26.93
CA LEU A 311 19.69 -15.27 -28.24
C LEU A 311 20.49 -14.51 -29.29
N LEU A 312 20.34 -13.19 -29.35
CA LEU A 312 21.08 -12.34 -30.28
C LEU A 312 22.59 -12.41 -30.01
N LEU A 313 23.01 -12.28 -28.74
CA LEU A 313 24.42 -12.36 -28.36
C LEU A 313 25.03 -13.72 -28.72
N CYS A 314 24.34 -14.82 -28.39
CA CYS A 314 24.77 -16.17 -28.74
C CYS A 314 24.83 -16.36 -30.26
N TRP A 315 23.87 -15.82 -31.00
CA TRP A 315 23.86 -15.89 -32.46
C TRP A 315 25.01 -15.09 -33.07
N LEU A 316 25.32 -13.91 -32.55
CA LEU A 316 26.47 -13.10 -33.00
C LEU A 316 27.80 -13.78 -32.67
N LEU A 317 27.90 -14.44 -31.51
CA LEU A 317 29.10 -15.15 -31.07
C LEU A 317 29.35 -16.43 -31.88
N PHE A 318 28.34 -17.28 -32.01
CA PHE A 318 28.47 -18.59 -32.67
C PHE A 318 28.21 -18.54 -34.17
N ARG A 319 27.52 -17.51 -34.67
CA ARG A 319 27.12 -17.35 -36.08
C ARG A 319 26.42 -18.61 -36.60
N SER A 320 25.64 -19.26 -35.73
CA SER A 320 25.01 -20.55 -35.97
C SER A 320 23.72 -20.67 -35.16
N VAL A 321 22.59 -20.82 -35.87
CA VAL A 321 21.26 -20.97 -35.25
C VAL A 321 21.22 -22.23 -34.37
N PHE A 322 21.79 -23.34 -34.84
CA PHE A 322 21.83 -24.59 -34.08
C PHE A 322 22.59 -24.44 -32.76
N GLN A 323 23.77 -23.82 -32.77
CA GLN A 323 24.57 -23.64 -31.55
C GLN A 323 23.96 -22.64 -30.60
N THR A 324 23.31 -21.61 -31.14
CA THR A 324 22.52 -20.64 -30.37
C THR A 324 21.41 -21.35 -29.60
N ILE A 325 20.60 -22.15 -30.30
CA ILE A 325 19.53 -22.94 -29.67
C ILE A 325 20.13 -23.95 -28.69
N ALA A 326 21.21 -24.64 -29.05
CA ALA A 326 21.84 -25.63 -28.19
C ALA A 326 22.37 -25.02 -26.89
N ALA A 327 22.92 -23.80 -26.92
CA ALA A 327 23.39 -23.10 -25.73
C ALA A 327 22.24 -22.65 -24.81
N ASN A 328 21.09 -22.27 -25.38
CA ASN A 328 19.95 -21.74 -24.63
C ASN A 328 19.00 -22.84 -24.14
N LEU A 329 18.91 -23.97 -24.84
CA LEU A 329 17.99 -25.04 -24.50
C LEU A 329 18.15 -25.60 -23.06
N PRO A 330 19.36 -25.72 -22.49
CA PRO A 330 19.55 -26.15 -21.10
C PRO A 330 18.97 -25.19 -20.06
N LEU A 331 18.74 -23.92 -20.41
CA LEU A 331 18.21 -22.92 -19.49
C LEU A 331 16.74 -23.19 -19.14
N LEU A 332 15.95 -23.66 -20.11
CA LEU A 332 14.52 -23.95 -19.92
C LEU A 332 14.26 -25.01 -18.84
N PRO A 333 14.81 -26.23 -18.91
CA PRO A 333 14.64 -27.20 -17.85
C PRO A 333 15.28 -26.72 -16.54
N GLY A 334 16.36 -25.94 -16.60
CA GLY A 334 16.98 -25.38 -15.40
C GLY A 334 16.02 -24.46 -14.64
N VAL A 335 15.33 -23.55 -15.33
CA VAL A 335 14.30 -22.68 -14.73
C VAL A 335 13.14 -23.51 -14.17
N VAL A 336 12.60 -24.46 -14.95
CA VAL A 336 11.44 -25.27 -14.51
C VAL A 336 11.78 -26.13 -13.29
N ILE A 337 12.95 -26.75 -13.26
CA ILE A 337 13.42 -27.54 -12.11
C ILE A 337 13.64 -26.64 -10.89
N THR A 338 14.16 -25.42 -11.10
CA THR A 338 14.31 -24.45 -10.02
C THR A 338 12.95 -24.03 -9.46
N LEU A 339 11.96 -23.74 -10.30
CA LEU A 339 10.58 -23.44 -9.87
C LEU A 339 9.99 -24.60 -9.05
N GLY A 340 10.20 -25.85 -9.47
CA GLY A 340 9.81 -27.02 -8.69
C GLY A 340 10.53 -27.12 -7.34
N ALA A 341 11.81 -26.74 -7.28
CA ALA A 341 12.55 -26.66 -6.02
C ALA A 341 12.05 -25.53 -5.12
N VAL A 342 11.72 -24.36 -5.68
CA VAL A 342 11.11 -23.24 -4.93
C VAL A 342 9.80 -23.69 -4.29
N GLN A 343 8.94 -24.40 -5.03
CA GLN A 343 7.70 -24.93 -4.46
C GLN A 343 7.95 -25.83 -3.24
N LEU A 344 9.00 -26.65 -3.27
CA LEU A 344 9.33 -27.56 -2.16
C LEU A 344 9.95 -26.83 -0.96
N LEU A 345 10.67 -25.73 -1.21
CA LEU A 345 11.38 -24.99 -0.17
C LEU A 345 10.51 -23.93 0.51
N TYR A 346 9.71 -23.19 -0.28
CA TYR A 346 8.97 -22.00 0.18
C TYR A 346 7.47 -22.06 -0.15
N GLY A 347 7.07 -22.78 -1.21
CA GLY A 347 5.67 -22.89 -1.64
C GLY A 347 5.08 -21.64 -2.32
N HIS A 348 5.83 -20.53 -2.35
CA HIS A 348 5.42 -19.28 -2.96
C HIS A 348 6.64 -18.52 -3.53
N LEU A 349 6.36 -17.53 -4.37
CA LEU A 349 7.32 -16.49 -4.78
C LEU A 349 6.82 -15.15 -4.27
N ASN A 350 7.67 -14.38 -3.59
CA ASN A 350 7.38 -12.98 -3.29
C ASN A 350 7.76 -12.04 -4.46
N LEU A 351 7.42 -10.75 -4.32
CA LEU A 351 7.71 -9.69 -5.28
C LEU A 351 9.17 -9.66 -5.78
N ILE A 352 10.13 -9.86 -4.87
CA ILE A 352 11.56 -9.75 -5.15
C ILE A 352 12.09 -11.05 -5.76
N THR A 353 11.74 -12.19 -5.16
CA THR A 353 12.12 -13.52 -5.64
C THR A 353 11.57 -13.79 -7.03
N SER A 354 10.42 -13.23 -7.41
CA SER A 354 9.85 -13.36 -8.76
C SER A 354 10.82 -12.97 -9.90
N SER A 355 11.79 -12.08 -9.62
CA SER A 355 12.80 -11.62 -10.58
C SER A 355 13.90 -12.66 -10.86
N PHE A 356 13.94 -13.77 -10.13
CA PHE A 356 15.03 -14.75 -10.21
C PHE A 356 15.18 -15.37 -11.61
N VAL A 357 14.09 -15.50 -12.39
CA VAL A 357 14.14 -16.11 -13.73
C VAL A 357 15.05 -15.30 -14.65
N ALA A 358 14.88 -13.98 -14.70
CA ALA A 358 15.69 -13.11 -15.55
C ALA A 358 17.18 -13.15 -15.12
N VAL A 359 17.43 -13.16 -13.80
CA VAL A 359 18.77 -13.28 -13.21
C VAL A 359 19.41 -14.62 -13.60
N LEU A 360 18.70 -15.73 -13.44
CA LEU A 360 19.21 -17.07 -13.75
C LEU A 360 19.46 -17.28 -15.24
N LEU A 361 18.64 -16.71 -16.13
CA LEU A 361 18.89 -16.78 -17.57
C LEU A 361 20.22 -16.08 -17.93
N GLY A 362 20.46 -14.89 -17.36
CA GLY A 362 21.69 -14.13 -17.57
C GLY A 362 22.95 -14.80 -17.01
N LEU A 363 22.87 -15.38 -15.81
CA LEU A 363 24.01 -16.06 -15.19
C LEU A 363 24.22 -17.48 -15.73
N GLY A 364 23.14 -18.19 -16.04
CA GLY A 364 23.18 -19.60 -16.44
C GLY A 364 23.69 -19.81 -17.86
N ILE A 365 23.49 -18.85 -18.77
CA ILE A 365 23.94 -18.97 -20.17
C ILE A 365 25.46 -19.08 -20.29
N ASP A 366 26.22 -18.48 -19.37
CA ASP A 366 27.68 -18.49 -19.37
C ASP A 366 28.24 -19.91 -19.38
N PHE A 367 27.61 -20.82 -18.64
CA PHE A 367 28.01 -22.23 -18.59
C PHE A 367 27.93 -22.88 -19.97
N SER A 368 26.81 -22.66 -20.67
CA SER A 368 26.61 -23.16 -22.02
C SER A 368 27.57 -22.51 -23.00
N VAL A 369 27.80 -21.20 -22.89
CA VAL A 369 28.69 -20.45 -23.79
C VAL A 369 30.12 -20.97 -23.68
N HIS A 370 30.62 -21.23 -22.47
CA HIS A 370 31.95 -21.81 -22.27
C HIS A 370 32.09 -23.20 -22.89
N VAL A 371 31.10 -24.08 -22.70
CA VAL A 371 31.13 -25.44 -23.27
C VAL A 371 31.05 -25.40 -24.80
N VAL A 372 30.11 -24.64 -25.38
CA VAL A 372 29.94 -24.54 -26.84
C VAL A 372 31.16 -23.90 -27.49
N SER A 373 31.75 -22.87 -26.88
CA SER A 373 32.96 -22.22 -27.41
C SER A 373 34.13 -23.20 -27.47
N ARG A 374 34.34 -24.00 -26.41
CA ARG A 374 35.42 -25.00 -26.39
C ARG A 374 35.15 -26.20 -27.29
N PHE A 375 33.88 -26.57 -27.48
CA PHE A 375 33.50 -27.51 -28.52
C PHE A 375 33.89 -26.98 -29.91
N ASN A 376 33.59 -25.71 -30.22
CA ASN A 376 33.96 -25.08 -31.49
C ASN A 376 35.47 -25.03 -31.70
N GLU A 377 36.25 -24.67 -30.68
CA GLU A 377 37.71 -24.71 -30.74
C GLU A 377 38.25 -26.12 -31.06
N ALA A 378 37.74 -27.15 -30.38
CA ALA A 378 38.15 -28.54 -30.62
C ALA A 378 37.80 -28.99 -32.05
N VAL A 379 36.61 -28.62 -32.55
CA VAL A 379 36.21 -28.90 -33.92
C VAL A 379 37.11 -28.21 -34.94
N ARG A 380 37.44 -26.93 -34.73
CA ARG A 380 38.38 -26.18 -35.60
C ARG A 380 39.77 -26.79 -35.59
N ALA A 381 40.17 -27.42 -34.48
CA ALA A 381 41.40 -28.20 -34.36
C ALA A 381 41.32 -29.60 -35.00
N GLY A 382 40.20 -29.95 -35.65
CA GLY A 382 40.02 -31.21 -36.37
C GLY A 382 39.41 -32.36 -35.55
N ALA A 383 38.89 -32.10 -34.35
CA ALA A 383 38.22 -33.14 -33.56
C ALA A 383 36.84 -33.51 -34.15
N VAL A 384 36.55 -34.81 -34.18
CA VAL A 384 35.20 -35.33 -34.47
C VAL A 384 34.23 -34.99 -33.34
N ARG A 385 32.93 -34.99 -33.60
CA ARG A 385 31.88 -34.54 -32.65
C ARG A 385 32.03 -35.10 -31.23
N ALA A 386 32.13 -36.42 -31.10
CA ALA A 386 32.21 -37.07 -29.80
C ALA A 386 33.46 -36.64 -29.02
N GLU A 387 34.59 -36.56 -29.71
CA GLU A 387 35.85 -36.14 -29.12
C GLU A 387 35.84 -34.64 -28.76
N ALA A 388 35.26 -33.80 -29.61
CA ALA A 388 35.11 -32.37 -29.34
C ALA A 388 34.25 -32.11 -28.10
N VAL A 389 33.13 -32.84 -27.92
CA VAL A 389 32.29 -32.75 -26.70
C VAL A 389 33.08 -33.18 -25.47
N ARG A 390 33.83 -34.29 -25.57
CA ARG A 390 34.67 -34.80 -24.47
C ARG A 390 35.73 -33.78 -24.07
N GLN A 391 36.45 -33.22 -25.04
CA GLN A 391 37.47 -32.20 -24.79
C GLN A 391 36.88 -30.93 -24.19
N ALA A 392 35.71 -30.48 -24.67
CA ALA A 392 35.03 -29.32 -24.12
C ALA A 392 34.72 -29.51 -22.64
N LEU A 393 34.01 -30.58 -22.27
CA LEU A 393 33.62 -30.84 -20.88
C LEU A 393 34.80 -31.10 -19.95
N VAL A 394 35.80 -31.88 -20.37
CA VAL A 394 36.97 -32.16 -19.51
C VAL A 394 37.78 -30.89 -19.25
N ARG A 395 37.88 -29.98 -20.22
CA ARG A 395 38.67 -28.74 -20.07
C ARG A 395 37.91 -27.61 -19.36
N THR A 396 36.60 -27.50 -19.51
CA THR A 396 35.82 -26.41 -18.89
C THR A 396 35.03 -26.83 -17.66
N GLY A 397 34.62 -28.10 -17.57
CA GLY A 397 33.77 -28.61 -16.51
C GLY A 397 34.24 -28.24 -15.10
N PRO A 398 35.53 -28.46 -14.74
CA PRO A 398 36.03 -28.10 -13.42
C PRO A 398 35.93 -26.60 -13.13
N GLY A 399 36.24 -25.75 -14.12
CA GLY A 399 36.16 -24.29 -13.99
C GLY A 399 34.72 -23.79 -13.87
N ILE A 400 33.81 -24.33 -14.69
CA ILE A 400 32.38 -24.02 -14.64
C ILE A 400 31.78 -24.40 -13.30
N MET A 401 32.05 -25.62 -12.81
CA MET A 401 31.51 -26.09 -11.53
C MET A 401 32.06 -25.27 -10.37
N SER A 402 33.36 -24.97 -10.36
CA SER A 402 33.96 -24.14 -9.32
C SER A 402 33.38 -22.73 -9.31
N GLY A 403 33.23 -22.11 -10.49
CA GLY A 403 32.59 -20.80 -10.65
C GLY A 403 31.15 -20.81 -10.14
N ALA A 404 30.35 -21.81 -10.54
CA ALA A 404 28.96 -21.92 -10.09
C ALA A 404 28.83 -22.10 -8.58
N ILE A 405 29.69 -22.91 -7.95
CA ILE A 405 29.69 -23.09 -6.49
C ILE A 405 30.06 -21.79 -5.78
N ILE A 406 31.08 -21.06 -6.24
CA ILE A 406 31.50 -19.80 -5.64
C ILE A 406 30.41 -18.73 -5.80
N THR A 407 29.80 -18.62 -6.99
CA THR A 407 28.68 -17.70 -7.22
C THR A 407 27.47 -18.07 -6.36
N ALA A 408 27.13 -19.35 -6.26
CA ALA A 408 26.05 -19.83 -5.39
C ALA A 408 26.34 -19.50 -3.91
N ALA A 409 27.57 -19.66 -3.44
CA ALA A 409 27.98 -19.26 -2.09
C ALA A 409 27.82 -17.75 -1.87
N GLY A 410 28.13 -16.93 -2.88
CA GLY A 410 27.91 -15.48 -2.84
C GLY A 410 26.43 -15.11 -2.68
N PHE A 411 25.53 -15.79 -3.39
CA PHE A 411 24.09 -15.60 -3.21
C PHE A 411 23.58 -16.12 -1.86
N LEU A 412 24.13 -17.23 -1.36
CA LEU A 412 23.78 -17.76 -0.04
C LEU A 412 24.17 -16.84 1.12
N ALA A 413 25.13 -15.94 0.93
CA ALA A 413 25.39 -14.89 1.92
C ALA A 413 24.15 -14.01 2.17
N GLY A 414 23.23 -13.91 1.20
CA GLY A 414 21.95 -13.23 1.35
C GLY A 414 21.08 -13.78 2.49
N VAL A 415 21.23 -15.05 2.88
CA VAL A 415 20.50 -15.64 4.01
C VAL A 415 20.82 -14.97 5.35
N THR A 416 21.92 -14.24 5.43
CA THR A 416 22.32 -13.53 6.66
C THR A 416 21.56 -12.23 6.91
N THR A 417 20.72 -11.78 5.97
CA THR A 417 19.91 -10.57 6.12
C THR A 417 18.62 -10.84 6.89
N GLU A 418 18.13 -9.86 7.65
CA GLU A 418 16.84 -9.93 8.34
C GLU A 418 15.65 -9.79 7.36
N PHE A 419 15.91 -9.31 6.16
CA PHE A 419 14.91 -9.12 5.12
C PHE A 419 14.71 -10.42 4.31
N THR A 420 13.75 -11.23 4.74
CA THR A 420 13.55 -12.63 4.30
C THR A 420 13.50 -12.75 2.79
N ALA A 421 12.84 -11.82 2.10
CA ALA A 421 12.71 -11.87 0.64
C ALA A 421 14.07 -11.85 -0.12
N TYR A 422 15.09 -11.14 0.40
CA TYR A 422 16.45 -11.20 -0.18
C TYR A 422 17.17 -12.50 0.18
N GLY A 423 16.95 -13.02 1.38
CA GLY A 423 17.47 -14.32 1.80
C GLY A 423 16.95 -15.45 0.92
N GLU A 424 15.63 -15.47 0.67
CA GLU A 424 14.98 -16.41 -0.24
C GLU A 424 15.51 -16.29 -1.66
N LEU A 425 15.64 -15.07 -2.20
CA LEU A 425 16.21 -14.86 -3.54
C LEU A 425 17.64 -15.42 -3.63
N GLY A 426 18.44 -15.25 -2.57
CA GLY A 426 19.78 -15.83 -2.46
C GLY A 426 19.77 -17.35 -2.57
N VAL A 427 18.92 -18.03 -1.80
CA VAL A 427 18.79 -19.50 -1.85
C VAL A 427 18.28 -19.97 -3.21
N ILE A 428 17.23 -19.34 -3.74
CA ILE A 428 16.62 -19.67 -5.03
C ILE A 428 17.66 -19.55 -6.15
N THR A 429 18.43 -18.46 -6.15
CA THR A 429 19.47 -18.23 -7.17
C THR A 429 20.62 -19.22 -7.03
N ALA A 430 21.06 -19.53 -5.80
CA ALA A 430 22.11 -20.51 -5.55
C ALA A 430 21.72 -21.92 -6.03
N VAL A 431 20.52 -22.39 -5.66
CA VAL A 431 19.98 -23.68 -6.12
C VAL A 431 19.83 -23.66 -7.64
N GLY A 432 19.26 -22.59 -8.19
CA GLY A 432 19.03 -22.44 -9.62
C GLY A 432 20.31 -22.49 -10.45
N LEU A 433 21.39 -21.84 -10.00
CA LEU A 433 22.69 -21.90 -10.67
C LEU A 433 23.25 -23.32 -10.73
N LEU A 434 23.18 -24.07 -9.61
CA LEU A 434 23.64 -25.45 -9.57
C LEU A 434 22.80 -26.34 -10.49
N VAL A 435 21.48 -26.17 -10.48
CA VAL A 435 20.56 -26.86 -11.39
C VAL A 435 20.88 -26.52 -12.86
N MET A 436 21.13 -25.25 -13.18
CA MET A 436 21.50 -24.80 -14.53
C MET A 436 22.79 -25.46 -15.04
N VAL A 437 23.81 -25.58 -14.19
CA VAL A 437 25.05 -26.31 -14.53
C VAL A 437 24.76 -27.77 -14.83
N LEU A 438 23.95 -28.43 -14.00
CA LEU A 438 23.59 -29.84 -14.20
C LEU A 438 22.80 -30.05 -15.50
N CYS A 439 21.83 -29.18 -15.80
CA CYS A 439 21.10 -29.20 -17.06
C CYS A 439 22.02 -28.96 -18.26
N THR A 440 22.99 -28.04 -18.14
CA THR A 440 23.99 -27.76 -19.18
C THR A 440 24.85 -28.99 -19.45
N PHE A 441 25.39 -29.62 -18.41
CA PHE A 441 26.23 -30.82 -18.52
C PHE A 441 25.46 -32.06 -18.99
N ALA A 442 24.16 -32.18 -18.68
CA ALA A 442 23.33 -33.25 -19.18
C ALA A 442 22.97 -33.05 -20.66
N LEU A 443 22.53 -31.85 -21.04
CA LEU A 443 21.87 -31.63 -22.32
C LEU A 443 22.84 -31.28 -23.46
N LEU A 444 23.91 -30.50 -23.20
CA LEU A 444 24.84 -30.11 -24.27
C LEU A 444 25.53 -31.29 -24.96
N PRO A 445 26.01 -32.33 -24.25
CA PRO A 445 26.59 -33.50 -24.91
C PRO A 445 25.61 -34.22 -25.83
N VAL A 446 24.33 -34.27 -25.44
CA VAL A 446 23.24 -34.86 -26.23
C VAL A 446 23.00 -34.06 -27.51
N LEU A 447 22.95 -32.73 -27.41
CA LEU A 447 22.68 -31.84 -28.53
C LEU A 447 23.87 -31.77 -29.51
N LEU A 448 25.06 -31.46 -29.00
CA LEU A 448 26.26 -31.26 -29.82
C LEU A 448 26.82 -32.60 -30.36
N GLY A 449 26.69 -33.67 -29.58
CA GLY A 449 27.09 -35.02 -29.97
C GLY A 449 26.19 -35.67 -31.02
N ARG A 450 25.03 -35.08 -31.34
CA ARG A 450 24.05 -35.64 -32.28
C ARG A 450 24.56 -35.56 -33.73
N GLY A 451 24.95 -36.70 -34.30
CA GLY A 451 25.36 -36.83 -35.70
C GLY A 451 26.36 -37.98 -35.87
N ARG A 452 26.22 -38.77 -36.95
CA ARG A 452 27.16 -39.86 -37.28
C ARG A 452 28.15 -39.36 -38.32
N GLY A 453 29.44 -39.55 -38.06
CA GLY A 453 30.51 -39.25 -39.01
C GLY A 453 31.86 -39.07 -38.34
N ASP A 454 32.90 -39.58 -38.99
CA ASP A 454 34.31 -39.45 -38.56
C ASP A 454 34.94 -38.13 -39.06
N ALA A 455 34.13 -37.25 -39.64
CA ALA A 455 34.55 -35.93 -40.08
C ALA A 455 34.20 -34.86 -39.02
N PRO A 456 35.06 -33.85 -38.82
CA PRO A 456 34.74 -32.69 -37.99
C PRO A 456 33.49 -31.99 -38.50
N PRO A 457 32.53 -31.60 -37.63
CA PRO A 457 31.38 -30.82 -38.06
C PRO A 457 31.82 -29.45 -38.58
N LYS A 458 31.03 -28.85 -39.48
CA LYS A 458 31.27 -27.46 -39.89
C LYS A 458 30.85 -26.53 -38.76
N VAL A 459 31.79 -25.70 -38.29
CA VAL A 459 31.55 -24.62 -37.35
C VAL A 459 31.99 -23.31 -37.98
N SER A 460 31.28 -22.23 -37.69
CA SER A 460 31.62 -20.90 -38.20
C SER A 460 32.96 -20.44 -37.61
N ASP A 461 33.67 -19.60 -38.36
CA ASP A 461 34.86 -18.93 -37.85
C ASP A 461 34.52 -17.98 -36.69
N GLU A 462 35.54 -17.61 -35.92
CA GLU A 462 35.37 -16.61 -34.87
C GLU A 462 34.88 -15.28 -35.45
N PRO A 463 34.06 -14.52 -34.70
CA PRO A 463 33.69 -13.17 -35.08
C PRO A 463 34.92 -12.32 -35.45
N PRO A 464 34.86 -11.57 -36.56
CA PRO A 464 36.00 -10.78 -37.01
C PRO A 464 36.39 -9.75 -35.95
N GLY A 465 37.70 -9.59 -35.72
CA GLY A 465 38.26 -8.64 -34.75
C GLY A 465 38.51 -9.20 -33.35
N LEU A 466 37.85 -10.28 -32.92
CA LEU A 466 38.10 -10.90 -31.60
C LEU A 466 39.52 -11.46 -31.48
N ALA A 467 40.04 -12.06 -32.56
CA ALA A 467 41.40 -12.59 -32.60
C ALA A 467 42.49 -11.52 -32.41
N ALA A 468 42.17 -10.24 -32.64
CA ALA A 468 43.11 -9.13 -32.42
C ALA A 468 43.18 -8.67 -30.95
N LEU A 469 42.17 -8.99 -30.13
CA LEU A 469 42.07 -8.53 -28.74
C LEU A 469 43.24 -9.01 -27.87
N PRO A 470 43.64 -10.29 -27.87
CA PRO A 470 44.77 -10.74 -27.04
C PRO A 470 46.07 -10.03 -27.41
N GLY A 471 46.29 -9.80 -28.72
CA GLY A 471 47.44 -9.06 -29.22
C GLY A 471 47.45 -7.61 -28.76
N LEU A 472 46.28 -6.95 -28.81
CA LEU A 472 46.09 -5.58 -28.32
C LEU A 472 46.34 -5.48 -26.82
N VAL A 473 45.73 -6.38 -26.03
CA VAL A 473 45.88 -6.43 -24.57
C VAL A 473 47.35 -6.63 -24.19
N ARG A 474 48.05 -7.57 -24.85
CA ARG A 474 49.48 -7.81 -24.62
C ARG A 474 50.33 -6.58 -24.96
N ARG A 475 50.05 -5.93 -26.10
CA ARG A 475 50.82 -4.77 -26.58
C ARG A 475 50.58 -3.51 -25.73
N ARG A 476 49.39 -3.35 -25.18
CA ARG A 476 48.96 -2.16 -24.43
C ARG A 476 48.71 -2.42 -22.95
N ARG A 477 49.25 -3.51 -22.38
CA ARG A 477 48.99 -3.94 -20.99
C ARG A 477 49.22 -2.86 -19.93
N HIS A 478 50.28 -2.05 -20.08
CA HIS A 478 50.58 -0.97 -19.13
C HIS A 478 49.58 0.17 -19.25
N VAL A 479 49.16 0.51 -20.48
CA VAL A 479 48.11 1.52 -20.70
C VAL A 479 46.80 1.04 -20.09
N LEU A 480 46.40 -0.22 -20.34
CA LEU A 480 45.19 -0.80 -19.75
C LEU A 480 45.26 -0.86 -18.22
N ALA A 481 46.42 -1.18 -17.64
CA ALA A 481 46.62 -1.18 -16.20
C ALA A 481 46.50 0.24 -15.61
N VAL A 482 47.14 1.25 -16.24
CA VAL A 482 47.03 2.64 -15.81
C VAL A 482 45.59 3.13 -15.94
N VAL A 483 44.91 2.84 -17.06
CA VAL A 483 43.48 3.19 -17.23
C VAL A 483 42.62 2.52 -16.16
N GLY A 484 42.86 1.24 -15.86
CA GLY A 484 42.15 0.52 -14.80
C GLY A 484 42.40 1.11 -13.41
N ILE A 485 43.65 1.47 -13.08
CA ILE A 485 44.00 2.11 -11.82
C ILE A 485 43.36 3.50 -11.73
N VAL A 486 43.46 4.31 -12.78
CA VAL A 486 42.85 5.64 -12.83
C VAL A 486 41.34 5.54 -12.68
N ALA A 487 40.69 4.62 -13.39
CA ALA A 487 39.25 4.36 -13.26
C ALA A 487 38.90 3.91 -11.84
N GLY A 488 39.71 3.05 -11.20
CA GLY A 488 39.54 2.63 -9.82
C GLY A 488 39.68 3.76 -8.82
N VAL A 489 40.69 4.63 -8.99
CA VAL A 489 40.88 5.83 -8.15
C VAL A 489 39.72 6.80 -8.33
N LEU A 490 39.30 7.07 -9.57
CA LEU A 490 38.13 7.90 -9.84
C LEU A 490 36.86 7.30 -9.25
N GLY A 491 36.70 5.98 -9.28
CA GLY A 491 35.63 5.25 -8.61
C GLY A 491 35.64 5.46 -7.10
N ILE A 492 36.79 5.29 -6.45
CA ILE A 492 36.96 5.53 -5.00
C ILE A 492 36.64 6.98 -4.63
N LEU A 493 37.12 7.95 -5.42
CA LEU A 493 36.80 9.35 -5.23
C LEU A 493 35.31 9.65 -5.47
N GLY A 494 34.65 8.85 -6.30
CA GLY A 494 33.20 8.93 -6.57
C GLY A 494 32.35 8.32 -5.47
N ILE A 495 32.85 7.34 -4.71
CA ILE A 495 32.10 6.67 -3.61
C ILE A 495 31.61 7.69 -2.59
N SER A 496 32.38 8.74 -2.30
CA SER A 496 31.96 9.77 -1.35
C SER A 496 30.80 10.66 -1.82
N ARG A 497 30.31 10.47 -3.06
CA ARG A 497 29.15 11.17 -3.63
C ARG A 497 27.90 10.29 -3.71
N ILE A 498 27.98 9.05 -3.23
CA ILE A 498 26.82 8.16 -3.19
C ILE A 498 26.02 8.51 -1.94
N ASP A 499 24.86 9.13 -2.15
CA ASP A 499 23.90 9.43 -1.09
C ASP A 499 22.84 8.33 -0.98
N PHE A 500 22.30 8.16 0.23
CA PHE A 500 21.18 7.27 0.49
C PHE A 500 19.87 8.05 0.27
N ASP A 501 18.94 7.53 -0.54
CA ASP A 501 17.59 8.10 -0.67
C ASP A 501 16.70 7.52 0.43
N PRO A 502 16.31 8.31 1.46
CA PRO A 502 15.46 7.83 2.54
C PRO A 502 13.97 7.83 2.16
N ARG A 503 13.59 8.32 0.97
CA ARG A 503 12.18 8.46 0.60
C ARG A 503 11.55 7.11 0.34
N TYR A 504 10.76 6.66 1.30
CA TYR A 504 10.11 5.37 1.27
C TYR A 504 9.18 5.22 0.06
N PHE A 505 8.47 6.27 -0.37
CA PHE A 505 7.56 6.16 -1.52
C PHE A 505 8.22 6.46 -2.88
N GLY A 506 9.52 6.80 -2.88
CA GLY A 506 10.25 7.16 -4.11
C GLY A 506 10.46 6.01 -5.09
N PHE A 507 10.24 4.76 -4.68
CA PHE A 507 10.30 3.59 -5.57
C PHE A 507 8.97 3.25 -6.22
N LEU A 508 7.86 3.89 -5.82
CA LEU A 508 6.56 3.64 -6.42
C LEU A 508 6.58 4.04 -7.90
N PRO A 509 5.87 3.32 -8.79
CA PRO A 509 5.86 3.64 -10.20
C PRO A 509 5.33 5.07 -10.44
N GLU A 510 6.11 5.92 -11.10
CA GLU A 510 5.74 7.31 -11.45
C GLU A 510 4.48 7.46 -12.32
N LYS A 511 3.86 6.36 -12.76
CA LYS A 511 2.62 6.39 -13.54
C LYS A 511 1.45 5.75 -12.81
N ALA A 512 1.67 5.24 -11.60
CA ALA A 512 0.62 4.65 -10.79
C ALA A 512 -0.25 5.77 -10.20
N GLU A 513 -1.55 5.67 -10.41
CA GLU A 513 -2.55 6.56 -9.80
C GLU A 513 -2.39 6.62 -8.27
N SER A 514 -2.21 5.45 -7.64
CA SER A 514 -2.03 5.37 -6.19
C SER A 514 -0.76 6.09 -5.73
N GLY A 515 0.33 6.01 -6.49
CA GLY A 515 1.61 6.66 -6.20
C GLY A 515 1.52 8.19 -6.31
N HIS A 516 0.85 8.71 -7.33
CA HIS A 516 0.65 10.16 -7.50
C HIS A 516 -0.12 10.77 -6.33
N ALA A 517 -1.27 10.19 -5.99
CA ALA A 517 -2.07 10.66 -4.87
C ALA A 517 -1.34 10.53 -3.53
N LEU A 518 -0.54 9.47 -3.35
CA LEU A 518 0.26 9.30 -2.13
C LEU A 518 1.35 10.36 -1.99
N ILE A 519 2.02 10.73 -3.08
CA ILE A 519 3.05 11.78 -3.07
C ILE A 519 2.44 13.14 -2.71
N ALA A 520 1.22 13.42 -3.16
CA ALA A 520 0.49 14.63 -2.76
C ALA A 520 0.20 14.67 -1.26
N LEU A 521 0.08 13.51 -0.61
CA LEU A 521 -0.17 13.37 0.83
C LEU A 521 1.09 13.23 1.67
N GLU A 522 2.25 12.85 1.10
CA GLU A 522 3.46 12.45 1.83
C GLU A 522 3.89 13.48 2.90
N TYR A 523 3.84 14.76 2.54
CA TYR A 523 4.25 15.87 3.41
C TYR A 523 3.08 16.61 4.06
N ASP A 524 1.84 16.15 3.88
CA ASP A 524 0.68 16.79 4.48
C ASP A 524 0.68 16.54 6.01
N PRO A 525 0.57 17.59 6.85
CA PRO A 525 0.68 17.42 8.30
C PRO A 525 -0.45 16.59 8.94
N ILE A 526 -1.53 16.32 8.21
CA ILE A 526 -2.73 15.66 8.73
C ILE A 526 -3.00 14.33 8.05
N ALA A 527 -2.91 14.30 6.72
CA ALA A 527 -3.23 13.16 5.88
C ALA A 527 -1.99 12.37 5.45
N SER A 528 -0.81 12.68 5.98
CA SER A 528 0.40 11.93 5.65
C SER A 528 0.27 10.45 6.01
N PRO A 529 0.65 9.55 5.09
CA PRO A 529 0.72 8.12 5.37
C PRO A 529 1.89 7.76 6.31
N VAL A 530 2.77 8.70 6.64
CA VAL A 530 3.93 8.48 7.52
C VAL A 530 3.55 8.82 8.96
N PHE A 531 3.00 7.84 9.67
CA PHE A 531 2.63 7.98 11.07
C PHE A 531 3.09 6.78 11.91
N ALA A 532 3.16 6.98 13.23
CA ALA A 532 3.46 5.93 14.18
C ALA A 532 2.21 5.63 15.02
N ASN A 533 1.82 4.36 15.07
CA ASN A 533 0.75 3.90 15.94
C ASN A 533 1.31 3.54 17.33
N LEU A 534 0.75 4.15 18.37
CA LEU A 534 1.05 3.80 19.75
C LEU A 534 -0.21 3.33 20.46
N SER A 535 -0.10 2.24 21.22
CA SER A 535 -1.17 1.70 22.04
C SER A 535 -0.90 1.95 23.53
N ALA A 536 -1.98 2.09 24.29
CA ALA A 536 -1.95 2.22 25.74
C ALA A 536 -3.02 1.32 26.36
N ASP A 537 -2.75 0.78 27.54
CA ASP A 537 -3.66 -0.13 28.24
C ASP A 537 -4.78 0.58 29.01
N SER A 538 -4.70 1.90 29.16
CA SER A 538 -5.74 2.72 29.79
C SER A 538 -5.86 4.11 29.15
N MET A 539 -7.03 4.72 29.29
CA MET A 539 -7.29 6.10 28.81
C MET A 539 -6.44 7.14 29.54
N GLU A 540 -6.13 6.93 30.82
CA GLU A 540 -5.23 7.80 31.58
C GLU A 540 -3.81 7.76 31.02
N ARG A 541 -3.30 6.55 30.75
CA ARG A 541 -1.99 6.38 30.16
C ARG A 541 -1.93 6.92 28.73
N ALA A 542 -3.00 6.74 27.95
CA ALA A 542 -3.14 7.34 26.63
C ALA A 542 -3.04 8.88 26.72
N ARG A 543 -3.74 9.52 27.67
CA ARG A 543 -3.65 10.98 27.88
C ARG A 543 -2.24 11.45 28.23
N GLU A 544 -1.57 10.77 29.17
CA GLU A 544 -0.18 11.07 29.53
C GLU A 544 0.76 10.96 28.32
N MET A 545 0.58 9.91 27.51
CA MET A 545 1.38 9.66 26.32
C MET A 545 1.13 10.73 25.26
N THR A 546 -0.13 11.06 24.96
CA THR A 546 -0.52 12.13 24.04
C THR A 546 0.09 13.47 24.45
N ALA A 547 0.02 13.83 25.75
CA ALA A 547 0.61 15.08 26.25
C ALA A 547 2.13 15.12 26.06
N LYS A 548 2.83 14.01 26.32
CA LYS A 548 4.28 13.91 26.10
C LYS A 548 4.65 14.00 24.63
N LEU A 549 3.91 13.33 23.74
CA LEU A 549 4.17 13.33 22.31
C LEU A 549 3.95 14.71 21.69
N ARG A 550 2.88 15.42 22.09
CA ARG A 550 2.61 16.80 21.64
C ARG A 550 3.64 17.81 22.11
N ALA A 551 4.38 17.51 23.18
CA ALA A 551 5.44 18.37 23.70
C ALA A 551 6.78 18.21 22.95
N LEU A 552 6.88 17.26 22.01
CA LEU A 552 8.10 17.04 21.23
C LEU A 552 8.10 17.92 19.97
N ASP A 553 9.16 18.71 19.78
CA ASP A 553 9.33 19.58 18.61
C ASP A 553 9.39 18.81 17.28
N THR A 554 9.68 17.50 17.32
CA THR A 554 9.75 16.62 16.14
C THR A 554 8.40 16.03 15.74
N VAL A 555 7.34 16.24 16.52
CA VAL A 555 6.01 15.66 16.27
C VAL A 555 5.10 16.75 15.72
N ALA A 556 4.70 16.63 14.46
CA ALA A 556 3.81 17.60 13.81
C ALA A 556 2.39 17.57 14.39
N GLY A 557 1.89 16.38 14.73
CA GLY A 557 0.54 16.19 15.25
C GLY A 557 0.38 14.86 15.98
N VAL A 558 -0.60 14.80 16.88
CA VAL A 558 -1.00 13.57 17.58
C VAL A 558 -2.51 13.49 17.56
N GLN A 559 -3.04 12.44 16.93
CA GLN A 559 -4.46 12.11 16.97
C GLN A 559 -4.68 11.08 18.09
N SER A 560 -5.61 11.36 19.00
CA SER A 560 -5.92 10.45 20.10
C SER A 560 -7.41 10.37 20.36
N PRO A 561 -7.97 9.17 20.65
CA PRO A 561 -9.34 9.04 21.13
C PRO A 561 -9.61 9.88 22.39
N THR A 562 -8.57 10.23 23.15
CA THR A 562 -8.68 11.08 24.33
C THR A 562 -9.07 12.52 24.02
N ASP A 563 -8.90 12.98 22.78
CA ASP A 563 -9.33 14.31 22.36
C ASP A 563 -10.86 14.40 22.26
N LEU A 564 -11.50 13.28 21.94
CA LEU A 564 -12.95 13.17 21.87
C LEU A 564 -13.55 12.83 23.23
N VAL A 565 -12.85 12.06 24.07
CA VAL A 565 -13.38 11.59 25.35
C VAL A 565 -12.74 12.36 26.53
N PRO A 566 -13.48 13.24 27.23
CA PRO A 566 -12.97 13.96 28.39
C PRO A 566 -12.67 12.98 29.55
N PRO A 567 -11.87 13.37 30.54
CA PRO A 567 -11.74 12.59 31.77
C PRO A 567 -13.10 12.56 32.49
N ILE A 568 -13.81 11.44 32.38
CA ILE A 568 -15.10 11.25 33.04
C ILE A 568 -14.83 10.68 34.44
N GLY A 569 -14.95 11.52 35.46
CA GLY A 569 -14.90 11.12 36.86
C GLY A 569 -16.28 10.73 37.41
N PRO A 570 -16.34 10.30 38.69
CA PRO A 570 -17.60 9.95 39.34
C PRO A 570 -18.63 11.08 39.33
N THR A 571 -18.16 12.33 39.39
CA THR A 571 -18.99 13.53 39.40
C THR A 571 -19.60 13.81 38.01
N GLU A 572 -18.83 13.65 36.94
CA GLU A 572 -19.29 13.78 35.56
C GLU A 572 -20.28 12.66 35.21
N ILE A 573 -20.04 11.43 35.66
CA ILE A 573 -20.99 10.32 35.51
C ILE A 573 -22.29 10.63 36.24
N ALA A 574 -22.22 11.11 37.49
CA ALA A 574 -23.40 11.48 38.27
C ALA A 574 -24.17 12.64 37.61
N ALA A 575 -23.47 13.61 37.00
CA ALA A 575 -24.07 14.72 36.26
C ALA A 575 -24.77 14.25 34.97
N LEU A 576 -24.14 13.36 34.19
CA LEU A 576 -24.75 12.72 33.02
C LEU A 576 -26.01 11.95 33.44
N GLN A 577 -25.90 11.11 34.47
CA GLN A 577 -27.02 10.32 34.99
C GLN A 577 -28.17 11.21 35.48
N ALA A 578 -27.87 12.30 36.18
CA ALA A 578 -28.88 13.26 36.62
C ALA A 578 -29.53 13.98 35.43
N GLY A 579 -28.76 14.32 34.39
CA GLY A 579 -29.28 14.91 33.15
C GLY A 579 -30.21 13.97 32.39
N PHE A 580 -29.83 12.70 32.24
CA PHE A 580 -30.69 11.69 31.63
C PHE A 580 -31.93 11.37 32.48
N ALA A 581 -31.79 11.29 33.80
CA ALA A 581 -32.94 11.10 34.70
C ALA A 581 -33.94 12.26 34.63
N GLY A 582 -33.48 13.49 34.36
CA GLY A 582 -34.30 14.68 34.15
C GLY A 582 -35.14 14.69 32.86
N LEU A 583 -34.85 13.80 31.90
CA LEU A 583 -35.57 13.70 30.62
C LEU A 583 -36.88 12.91 30.72
N ALA A 584 -37.16 12.26 31.85
CA ALA A 584 -38.41 11.60 32.25
C ALA A 584 -39.02 10.53 31.29
N ARG A 585 -38.58 10.42 30.04
CA ARG A 585 -38.98 9.39 29.06
C ARG A 585 -37.80 9.05 28.15
N ASP A 586 -37.74 7.78 27.76
CA ASP A 586 -36.78 7.28 26.77
C ASP A 586 -37.30 7.70 25.38
N PRO A 587 -36.65 8.66 24.68
CA PRO A 587 -37.09 9.09 23.36
C PRO A 587 -36.90 7.93 22.36
N ASP A 588 -37.81 7.80 21.40
CA ASP A 588 -37.71 6.74 20.38
C ASP A 588 -36.63 7.10 19.36
N PHE A 589 -35.39 6.72 19.64
CA PHE A 589 -34.22 6.99 18.80
C PHE A 589 -34.34 6.37 17.40
N ALA A 590 -35.13 5.30 17.22
CA ALA A 590 -35.40 4.73 15.90
C ALA A 590 -36.26 5.66 15.04
N ARG A 591 -37.16 6.42 15.68
CA ARG A 591 -38.01 7.44 15.05
C ARG A 591 -37.21 8.68 14.63
N LEU A 592 -36.28 9.09 15.48
CA LEU A 592 -35.33 10.18 15.23
C LEU A 592 -34.42 9.93 14.02
N ALA A 593 -33.93 8.69 13.87
CA ALA A 593 -33.08 8.31 12.75
C ALA A 593 -33.79 8.41 11.38
N GLY A 594 -35.13 8.35 11.36
CA GLY A 594 -35.95 8.45 10.14
C GLY A 594 -36.47 9.86 9.81
N HIS A 595 -36.16 10.87 10.62
CA HIS A 595 -36.75 12.21 10.46
C HIS A 595 -35.94 13.07 9.46
N GLN A 596 -36.58 13.49 8.36
CA GLN A 596 -36.03 14.48 7.42
C GLN A 596 -36.70 15.84 7.67
N VAL A 597 -35.88 16.90 7.74
CA VAL A 597 -36.36 18.28 7.89
C VAL A 597 -37.03 18.72 6.59
N ASP A 598 -38.28 19.16 6.65
CA ASP A 598 -39.03 19.67 5.49
C ASP A 598 -38.66 21.14 5.25
N PRO A 599 -37.95 21.48 4.16
CA PRO A 599 -37.44 22.84 3.93
C PRO A 599 -38.55 23.90 3.81
N GLU A 600 -39.73 23.55 3.26
CA GLU A 600 -40.83 24.48 3.10
C GLU A 600 -41.58 24.73 4.41
N ARG A 601 -41.67 23.71 5.25
CA ARG A 601 -42.22 23.84 6.60
C ARG A 601 -41.26 24.61 7.52
N PHE A 602 -39.98 24.29 7.48
CA PHE A 602 -38.92 24.99 8.21
C PHE A 602 -38.88 26.48 7.85
N GLY A 603 -38.98 26.83 6.56
CA GLY A 603 -39.07 28.21 6.11
C GLY A 603 -40.32 28.95 6.60
N ARG A 604 -41.47 28.26 6.69
CA ARG A 604 -42.71 28.85 7.25
C ARG A 604 -42.64 29.09 8.75
N GLU A 605 -42.03 28.19 9.52
CA GLU A 605 -41.85 28.39 10.97
C GLU A 605 -40.83 29.49 11.28
N LEU A 606 -39.76 29.60 10.48
CA LEU A 606 -38.81 30.72 10.56
C LEU A 606 -39.50 32.07 10.28
N GLY A 607 -40.37 32.13 9.26
CA GLY A 607 -41.15 33.32 8.93
C GLY A 607 -42.24 33.70 9.94
N ARG A 608 -42.50 32.87 10.95
CA ARG A 608 -43.35 33.23 12.10
C ARG A 608 -42.56 33.85 13.25
N ILE A 609 -41.26 33.60 13.31
CA ILE A 609 -40.36 34.06 14.37
C ILE A 609 -39.67 35.38 14.00
N VAL A 610 -39.41 35.61 12.70
CA VAL A 610 -38.89 36.86 12.10
C VAL A 610 -40.05 37.73 11.67
#